data_AF-A0A4U3AWJ9-F1
#
_entry.id   AF-A0A4U3AWJ9-F1
#
_cell.length_a   1.000
_cell.length_b   1.000
_cell.length_c   1.000
_cell.angle_alpha   90.00
_cell.angle_beta   90.00
_cell.angle_gamma   90.00
#
_symmetry.space_group_name_H-M   'P 1'
#
loop_
_entity.id
_entity.type
_entity.pdbx_description
1 polymer ?
#
loop_
_entity_poly.entity_id
_entity_poly.type
_entity_poly.pdbx_seq_one_letter_code
_entity_poly.pdbx_strand_id
1 'polypeptide(L)'
;MRTSNPMLKKEAFRKEGASASAMTIGGTVGKTFIMLILLLATSVYSYIQMMQGTMKMPVLIGALIVAAIIAFASMFFPRISPFGAPIYAAVEGVVLGSISAVYTMKFGDSIVL
;
A
#
# COMPACT_ATOMS: atom_id res chain seq x y z
N MET A 1 4.14 -3.31 32.50
CA MET A 1 3.42 -2.37 31.62
C MET A 1 2.50 -3.16 30.70
N ARG A 2 1.18 -2.95 30.79
CA ARG A 2 0.19 -3.44 29.83
C ARG A 2 0.06 -2.37 28.75
N THR A 3 0.41 -2.70 27.51
CA THR A 3 0.25 -1.78 26.38
C THR A 3 -1.15 -1.92 25.81
N SER A 4 -1.84 -0.78 25.64
CA SER A 4 -3.14 -0.72 24.97
C SER A 4 -3.01 -0.88 23.45
N ASN A 5 -1.77 -0.86 22.91
CA ASN A 5 -1.52 -1.04 21.49
C ASN A 5 -1.83 -2.50 21.09
N PRO A 6 -2.86 -2.74 20.25
CA PRO A 6 -3.23 -4.09 19.84
C PRO A 6 -2.11 -4.86 19.13
N MET A 7 -1.10 -4.20 18.57
CA MET A 7 0.09 -4.83 17.97
C MET A 7 1.13 -5.32 18.98
N LEU A 8 1.20 -4.74 20.17
CA LEU A 8 2.26 -5.01 21.15
C LEU A 8 1.78 -5.88 22.32
N LYS A 9 0.62 -6.52 22.18
CA LYS A 9 0.06 -7.38 23.24
C LYS A 9 0.97 -8.61 23.42
N LYS A 10 1.36 -8.89 24.67
CA LYS A 10 2.19 -10.07 25.03
C LYS A 10 1.59 -11.40 24.56
N GLU A 11 0.27 -11.46 24.39
CA GLU A 11 -0.46 -12.62 23.87
C GLU A 11 -0.20 -12.89 22.38
N ALA A 12 0.10 -11.85 21.59
CA ALA A 12 0.49 -12.00 20.19
C ALA A 12 1.84 -12.73 20.06
N PHE A 13 2.80 -12.41 20.94
CA PHE A 13 4.12 -13.03 20.98
C PHE A 13 4.14 -14.44 21.61
N ARG A 14 3.09 -14.83 22.34
CA ARG A 14 3.04 -16.11 23.06
C ARG A 14 2.41 -17.25 22.23
N LYS A 15 1.92 -16.96 21.01
CA LYS A 15 1.05 -17.87 20.26
C LYS A 15 1.76 -18.73 19.21
N GLU A 16 3.02 -18.47 18.89
CA GLU A 16 3.71 -19.18 17.80
C GLU A 16 4.76 -20.15 18.35
N GLY A 17 4.31 -21.35 18.73
CA GLY A 17 5.17 -22.53 18.59
C GLY A 17 5.45 -22.72 17.11
N ALA A 18 6.69 -23.04 16.73
CA ALA A 18 7.10 -23.23 15.34
C ALA A 18 6.19 -24.23 14.62
N SER A 19 5.19 -23.71 13.91
CA SER A 19 4.26 -24.48 13.09
C SER A 19 4.91 -24.77 11.74
N ALA A 20 4.61 -25.91 11.13
CA ALA A 20 5.13 -26.29 9.80
C ALA A 20 4.76 -25.27 8.69
N SER A 21 3.81 -24.38 8.95
CA SER A 21 3.43 -23.25 8.08
C SER A 21 4.10 -21.92 8.48
N ALA A 22 5.30 -21.98 9.09
CA ALA A 22 6.07 -20.79 9.45
C ALA A 22 6.44 -19.96 8.20
N MET A 23 6.35 -18.64 8.33
CA MET A 23 6.66 -17.69 7.28
C MET A 23 8.14 -17.81 6.85
N THR A 24 8.39 -18.22 5.61
CA THR A 24 9.76 -18.31 5.08
C THR A 24 10.21 -16.95 4.55
N ILE A 25 11.51 -16.67 4.64
CA ILE A 25 12.11 -15.46 4.06
C ILE A 25 11.84 -15.45 2.54
N GLY A 26 12.05 -16.57 1.84
CA GLY A 26 11.81 -16.68 0.41
C GLY A 26 10.35 -16.41 0.01
N GLY A 27 9.38 -16.97 0.74
CA GLY A 27 7.96 -16.70 0.50
C GLY A 27 7.56 -15.26 0.80
N THR A 28 8.20 -14.64 1.79
CA THR A 28 8.00 -13.23 2.11
C THR A 28 8.51 -12.33 1.00
N VAL A 29 9.73 -12.57 0.53
CA VAL A 29 10.34 -11.83 -0.58
C VAL A 29 9.50 -11.96 -1.86
N GLY A 30 9.02 -13.15 -2.18
CA GLY A 30 8.15 -13.34 -3.35
C GLY A 30 6.85 -12.53 -3.26
N LYS A 31 6.19 -12.55 -2.10
CA LYS A 31 4.95 -11.79 -1.88
C LYS A 31 5.17 -10.27 -1.94
N THR A 32 6.25 -9.77 -1.32
CA THR A 32 6.56 -8.32 -1.37
C THR A 32 6.92 -7.89 -2.79
N PHE A 33 7.62 -8.72 -3.55
CA PHE A 33 7.97 -8.43 -4.95
C PHE A 33 6.72 -8.35 -5.84
N ILE A 34 5.77 -9.26 -5.67
CA ILE A 34 4.47 -9.22 -6.39
C ILE A 34 3.70 -7.94 -6.04
N MET A 35 3.65 -7.56 -4.76
CA MET A 35 3.00 -6.32 -4.32
C MET A 35 3.69 -5.08 -4.88
N LEU A 36 5.02 -5.09 -4.97
CA LEU A 36 5.81 -4.01 -5.56
C LEU A 36 5.47 -3.84 -7.05
N ILE A 37 5.43 -4.93 -7.82
CA ILE A 37 5.04 -4.89 -9.23
C ILE A 37 3.63 -4.34 -9.38
N LEU A 38 2.69 -4.79 -8.55
CA LEU A 38 1.31 -4.31 -8.58
C LEU A 38 1.24 -2.79 -8.33
N LEU A 39 1.96 -2.31 -7.33
CA LEU A 39 2.04 -0.89 -6.98
C LEU A 39 2.66 -0.06 -8.13
N LEU A 40 3.74 -0.53 -8.73
CA LEU A 40 4.39 0.15 -9.85
C LEU A 40 3.46 0.21 -11.07
N ALA A 41 2.76 -0.89 -11.37
CA ALA A 41 1.81 -0.94 -12.49
C ALA A 41 0.66 0.05 -12.30
N THR A 42 0.08 0.13 -11.11
CA THR A 42 -1.00 1.10 -10.84
C THR A 42 -0.51 2.54 -10.77
N SER A 43 0.74 2.76 -10.35
CA SER A 43 1.40 4.08 -10.37
C SER A 43 1.64 4.60 -11.78
N VAL A 44 2.20 3.78 -12.67
CA VAL A 44 2.39 4.18 -14.08
C VAL A 44 1.02 4.45 -14.74
N TYR A 45 0.02 3.61 -14.47
CA TYR A 45 -1.32 3.81 -14.98
C TYR A 45 -1.95 5.13 -14.51
N SER A 46 -1.86 5.45 -13.21
CA SER A 46 -2.45 6.67 -12.67
C SER A 46 -1.72 7.93 -13.13
N TYR A 47 -0.39 7.85 -13.31
CA TYR A 47 0.42 8.92 -13.87
C TYR A 47 -0.04 9.29 -15.28
N ILE A 48 -0.16 8.30 -16.17
CA ILE A 48 -0.62 8.50 -17.56
C ILE A 48 -2.03 9.10 -17.58
N GLN A 49 -2.95 8.54 -16.81
CA GLN A 49 -4.34 9.00 -16.72
C GLN A 49 -4.46 10.45 -16.22
N MET A 50 -3.54 10.90 -15.36
CA MET A 50 -3.58 12.27 -14.87
C MET A 50 -2.89 13.25 -15.82
N MET A 51 -1.84 12.83 -16.52
CA MET A 51 -1.23 13.59 -17.62
C MET A 51 -2.21 13.80 -18.79
N GLN A 52 -3.09 12.82 -19.06
CA GLN A 52 -4.14 12.91 -20.08
C GLN A 52 -5.35 13.76 -19.65
N GLY A 53 -5.39 14.24 -18.40
CA GLY A 53 -6.47 15.08 -17.88
C GLY A 53 -7.78 14.34 -17.58
N THR A 54 -7.82 13.02 -17.75
CA THR A 54 -8.98 12.16 -17.45
C THR A 54 -9.22 11.99 -15.95
N MET A 55 -8.15 12.05 -15.14
CA MET A 55 -8.24 11.92 -13.69
C MET A 55 -8.30 13.29 -13.00
N LYS A 56 -9.38 13.54 -12.23
CA LYS A 56 -9.60 14.80 -11.52
C LYS A 56 -9.03 14.77 -10.09
N MET A 57 -8.56 15.93 -9.61
CA MET A 57 -8.02 16.12 -8.25
C MET A 57 -8.87 15.55 -7.08
N PRO A 58 -10.22 15.57 -7.12
CA PRO A 58 -11.05 14.95 -6.07
C PRO A 58 -10.88 13.42 -5.98
N VAL A 59 -10.56 12.77 -7.10
CA VAL A 59 -10.31 11.32 -7.16
C VAL A 59 -9.03 10.97 -6.41
N LEU A 60 -8.01 11.82 -6.48
CA LEU A 60 -6.78 11.67 -5.70
C LEU A 60 -7.04 11.76 -4.19
N ILE A 61 -7.83 12.74 -3.76
CA ILE A 61 -8.20 12.90 -2.35
C ILE A 61 -9.02 11.69 -1.88
N GLY A 62 -9.96 11.21 -2.70
CA GLY A 62 -10.71 9.99 -2.42
C GLY A 62 -9.81 8.76 -2.29
N ALA A 63 -8.85 8.58 -3.20
CA ALA A 63 -7.90 7.47 -3.17
C ALA A 63 -7.01 7.51 -1.92
N LEU A 64 -6.54 8.69 -1.51
CA LEU A 64 -5.79 8.87 -0.26
C LEU A 64 -6.58 8.46 0.98
N ILE A 65 -7.85 8.87 1.07
CA ILE A 65 -8.72 8.51 2.20
C ILE A 65 -8.95 6.99 2.23
N VAL A 66 -9.21 6.39 1.07
CA VAL A 66 -9.41 4.94 0.95
C VAL A 66 -8.14 4.17 1.33
N ALA A 67 -6.98 4.60 0.85
CA ALA A 67 -5.68 4.01 1.21
C ALA A 67 -5.44 4.05 2.74
N ALA A 68 -5.69 5.20 3.36
CA ALA A 68 -5.55 5.37 4.80
C ALA A 68 -6.50 4.44 5.58
N ILE A 69 -7.77 4.35 5.19
CA ILE A 69 -8.74 3.46 5.83
C ILE A 69 -8.31 2.00 5.72
N ILE A 70 -7.87 1.56 4.53
CA ILE A 70 -7.42 0.18 4.31
C ILE A 70 -6.16 -0.13 5.13
N ALA A 71 -5.23 0.83 5.22
CA ALA A 71 -4.04 0.70 6.05
C ALA A 71 -4.41 0.51 7.53
N PHE A 72 -5.26 1.38 8.09
CA PHE A 72 -5.71 1.26 9.48
C PHE A 72 -6.52 -0.03 9.71
N ALA A 73 -7.43 -0.39 8.81
CA ALA A 73 -8.18 -1.63 8.92
C ALA A 73 -7.26 -2.85 8.93
N SER A 74 -6.25 -2.88 8.07
CA SER A 74 -5.27 -3.97 8.00
C SER A 74 -4.39 -4.06 9.25
N MET A 75 -4.11 -2.93 9.91
CA MET A 75 -3.39 -2.90 11.19
C MET A 75 -4.22 -3.47 12.35
N PHE A 76 -5.50 -3.12 12.45
CA PHE A 76 -6.36 -3.58 13.55
C PHE A 76 -6.87 -5.01 13.34
N PHE A 77 -6.98 -5.47 12.09
CA PHE A 77 -7.49 -6.79 11.75
C PHE A 77 -6.46 -7.59 10.91
N PRO A 78 -5.42 -8.17 11.53
CA PRO A 78 -4.39 -8.90 10.78
C PRO A 78 -4.91 -10.12 10.00
N ARG A 79 -6.12 -10.62 10.31
CA ARG A 79 -6.81 -11.67 9.52
C ARG A 79 -7.13 -11.26 8.09
N ILE A 80 -7.38 -9.98 7.82
CA ILE A 80 -7.68 -9.49 6.46
C ILE A 80 -6.41 -9.15 5.66
N SER A 81 -5.23 -9.18 6.29
CA SER A 81 -3.95 -8.81 5.68
C SER A 81 -3.64 -9.52 4.34
N PRO A 82 -3.96 -10.83 4.12
CA PRO A 82 -3.70 -11.48 2.84
C PRO A 82 -4.40 -10.82 1.64
N PHE A 83 -5.58 -10.24 1.86
CA PHE A 83 -6.35 -9.52 0.83
C PHE A 83 -6.14 -8.01 0.92
N GLY A 84 -6.00 -7.49 2.13
CA GLY A 84 -5.78 -6.06 2.39
C GLY A 84 -4.46 -5.58 1.83
N ALA A 85 -3.39 -6.38 1.87
CA ALA A 85 -2.07 -5.96 1.40
C ALA A 85 -2.00 -5.75 -0.13
N PRO A 86 -2.50 -6.66 -0.99
CA PRO A 86 -2.56 -6.40 -2.44
C PRO A 86 -3.47 -5.21 -2.79
N ILE A 87 -4.63 -5.09 -2.16
CA ILE A 87 -5.56 -3.98 -2.42
C ILE A 87 -4.91 -2.65 -2.00
N TYR A 88 -4.29 -2.62 -0.82
CA TYR A 88 -3.56 -1.45 -0.35
C TYR A 88 -2.45 -1.07 -1.33
N ALA A 89 -1.62 -2.01 -1.78
CA ALA A 89 -0.55 -1.76 -2.74
C ALA A 89 -1.07 -1.15 -4.07
N ALA A 90 -2.21 -1.64 -4.56
CA ALA A 90 -2.84 -1.10 -5.76
C ALA A 90 -3.32 0.35 -5.58
N VAL A 91 -4.03 0.65 -4.49
CA VAL A 91 -4.56 1.99 -4.20
C VAL A 91 -3.42 2.98 -3.90
N GLU A 92 -2.43 2.56 -3.12
CA GLU A 92 -1.25 3.37 -2.81
C GLU A 92 -0.47 3.70 -4.09
N GLY A 93 -0.33 2.74 -5.01
CA GLY A 93 0.30 3.00 -6.32
C GLY A 93 -0.44 4.07 -7.11
N VAL A 94 -1.78 4.05 -7.14
CA VAL A 94 -2.58 5.11 -7.80
C VAL A 94 -2.25 6.47 -7.19
N VAL A 95 -2.25 6.58 -5.86
CA VAL A 95 -1.93 7.83 -5.14
C VAL A 95 -0.53 8.32 -5.52
N LEU A 96 0.48 7.45 -5.48
CA LEU A 96 1.86 7.79 -5.81
C LEU A 96 2.00 8.30 -7.24
N GLY A 97 1.49 7.57 -8.22
CA GLY A 97 1.59 7.97 -9.63
C GLY A 97 0.82 9.26 -9.93
N SER A 98 -0.32 9.46 -9.27
CA SER A 98 -1.05 10.72 -9.35
C SER A 98 -0.22 11.86 -8.76
N ILE A 99 0.30 11.74 -7.54
CA ILE A 99 1.13 12.80 -6.94
C ILE A 99 2.32 13.13 -7.85
N SER A 100 3.01 12.11 -8.39
CA SER A 100 4.09 12.31 -9.36
C SER A 100 3.66 13.12 -10.58
N ALA A 101 2.49 12.81 -11.17
CA ALA A 101 1.97 13.59 -12.30
C ALA A 101 1.63 15.03 -11.92
N VAL A 102 1.06 15.29 -10.72
CA VAL A 102 0.81 16.68 -10.26
C VAL A 102 2.12 17.47 -10.19
N TYR A 103 3.17 16.87 -9.63
CA TYR A 103 4.48 17.51 -9.55
C TYR A 103 5.06 17.78 -10.93
N THR A 104 4.94 16.82 -11.85
CA THR A 104 5.38 16.98 -13.24
C THR A 104 4.66 18.13 -13.95
N MET A 105 3.33 18.22 -13.80
CA MET A 105 2.54 19.31 -14.38
C MET A 105 2.89 20.69 -13.80
N LYS A 106 3.27 20.75 -12.51
CA LYS A 106 3.57 22.00 -11.81
C LYS A 106 5.00 22.51 -12.04
N PHE A 107 5.97 21.60 -12.11
CA PHE A 107 7.39 21.95 -12.11
C PHE A 107 8.11 21.58 -13.41
N GLY A 108 7.42 20.94 -14.37
CA GLY A 108 7.98 20.52 -15.65
C GLY A 108 8.72 19.19 -15.57
N ASP A 109 9.07 18.68 -16.75
CA ASP A 109 9.69 17.35 -16.95
C ASP A 109 11.11 17.22 -16.38
N SER A 110 11.72 18.33 -15.94
CA SER A 110 13.09 18.38 -15.39
C SER A 110 13.27 17.68 -14.04
N ILE A 111 12.19 17.15 -13.45
CA ILE A 111 12.22 16.43 -12.17
C ILE A 111 12.09 14.91 -12.37
N VAL A 112 11.64 14.46 -13.54
CA VAL A 112 11.24 13.06 -13.78
C VAL A 112 12.29 12.29 -14.62
N LEU A 113 13.31 12.97 -15.15
CA LEU A 113 14.49 12.41 -15.81
C LEU A 113 15.78 13.09 -15.34
#